data_AF-A0A4Q4BQZ5-F1
#
_entry.id   AF-A0A4Q4BQZ5-F1
#
_cell.length_a   1.000
_cell.length_b   1.000
_cell.length_c   1.000
_cell.angle_alpha   90.00
_cell.angle_beta   90.00
_cell.angle_gamma   90.00
#
_symmetry.space_group_name_H-M   'P 1'
#
loop_
_entity.id
_entity.type
_entity.pdbx_description
1 polymer ?
#
loop_
_entity_poly.entity_id
_entity_poly.type
_entity_poly.pdbx_seq_one_letter_code
_entity_poly.pdbx_strand_id
1 'polypeptide(L)' 'MGRVKKGRAISGWLVVDKPAGVTSTAVVNKVKWALSAQKAGHAGTLDPDATGVLAVALGEATKTIPYIT' A
#
# COMPACT_ATOMS: atom_id res chain seq x y z
N MET A 1 -14.63 9.03 22.47
CA MET A 1 -14.54 9.61 21.11
C MET A 1 -13.52 8.82 20.29
N GLY A 2 -13.93 8.25 19.15
CA GLY A 2 -13.01 7.54 18.26
C GLY A 2 -11.99 8.50 17.62
N ARG A 3 -10.73 8.09 17.53
CA ARG A 3 -9.66 8.90 16.92
C ARG A 3 -9.97 9.13 15.44
N VAL A 4 -10.12 10.38 15.03
CA VAL A 4 -10.35 10.74 13.62
C VAL A 4 -9.12 10.32 12.81
N LYS A 5 -9.33 9.50 11.77
CA LYS A 5 -8.25 9.07 10.88
C LYS A 5 -7.80 10.25 10.01
N LYS A 6 -6.53 10.66 10.15
CA LYS A 6 -5.92 11.73 9.34
C LYS A 6 -5.72 11.24 7.90
N GLY A 7 -6.02 12.11 6.92
CA GLY A 7 -5.87 11.84 5.48
C GLY A 7 -7.19 11.72 4.72
N ARG A 8 -7.10 11.53 3.40
CA ARG A 8 -8.20 11.32 2.45
C ARG A 8 -8.75 9.89 2.58
N ALA A 9 -10.08 9.79 2.58
CA ALA A 9 -10.81 8.53 2.49
C ALA A 9 -10.82 8.04 1.02
N ILE A 10 -9.68 7.50 0.57
CA ILE A 10 -9.55 6.92 -0.77
C ILE A 10 -9.49 5.39 -0.66
N SER A 11 -10.15 4.72 -1.62
CA SER A 11 -10.20 3.27 -1.72
C SER A 11 -9.88 2.86 -3.14
N GLY A 12 -9.05 1.82 -3.29
CA GLY A 12 -8.65 1.29 -4.58
C GLY A 12 -7.35 0.51 -4.52
N TRP A 13 -6.96 -0.05 -5.67
CA TRP A 13 -5.68 -0.72 -5.86
C TRP A 13 -4.75 0.17 -6.69
N LEU A 14 -3.48 0.22 -6.30
CA LEU A 14 -2.41 0.87 -7.04
C LEU A 14 -1.33 -0.17 -7.32
N VAL A 15 -1.07 -0.42 -8.59
CA VAL A 15 0.02 -1.29 -9.03
C VAL A 15 1.29 -0.46 -9.09
N VAL A 16 2.30 -0.85 -8.32
CA VAL A 16 3.59 -0.16 -8.26
C VAL A 16 4.67 -1.07 -8.81
N ASP A 17 5.49 -0.57 -9.73
CA ASP A 17 6.76 -1.20 -10.06
C ASP A 17 7.78 -0.85 -8.98
N LYS A 18 8.06 -1.80 -8.07
CA LYS A 18 8.97 -1.61 -6.94
C LYS A 18 10.41 -1.61 -7.46
N PRO A 19 11.22 -0.57 -7.17
CA PRO A 19 12.64 -0.58 -7.48
C PRO A 19 13.42 -1.48 -6.51
N ALA A 20 14.66 -1.84 -6.88
CA ALA A 20 15.58 -2.51 -5.98
C ALA A 20 16.05 -1.56 -4.87
N GLY A 21 16.52 -2.11 -3.75
CA GLY A 21 17.05 -1.35 -2.61
C GLY A 21 15.98 -0.70 -1.71
N VAL A 22 14.68 -0.99 -1.91
CA VAL A 22 13.60 -0.52 -1.03
C VAL A 22 12.71 -1.67 -0.58
N THR A 23 12.24 -1.61 0.67
CA THR A 23 11.31 -2.61 1.19
C THR A 23 9.89 -2.38 0.66
N SER A 24 9.10 -3.45 0.59
CA SER A 24 7.67 -3.36 0.23
C SER A 24 6.90 -2.40 1.15
N THR A 25 7.20 -2.39 2.45
CA THR A 25 6.63 -1.45 3.42
C THR A 25 7.01 0.00 3.16
N ALA A 26 8.26 0.26 2.73
CA ALA A 26 8.69 1.61 2.36
C ALA A 26 7.87 2.16 1.17
N VAL A 27 7.58 1.31 0.18
CA VAL A 27 6.70 1.66 -0.94
C VAL A 27 5.29 1.98 -0.45
N VAL A 28 4.68 1.13 0.39
CA VAL A 28 3.34 1.40 0.94
C VAL A 28 3.30 2.73 1.70
N ASN A 29 4.32 3.03 2.51
CA ASN A 29 4.42 4.29 3.23
C ASN A 29 4.53 5.49 2.27
N LYS A 30 5.31 5.36 1.20
CA LYS A 30 5.45 6.39 0.17
C LYS A 30 4.13 6.64 -0.56
N VAL A 31 3.43 5.57 -0.96
CA VAL A 31 2.11 5.65 -1.62
C VAL A 31 1.08 6.30 -0.70
N LYS A 32 1.01 5.87 0.57
CA LYS A 32 0.09 6.43 1.56
C LYS A 32 0.34 7.92 1.77
N TRP A 33 1.59 8.35 1.84
CA TRP A 33 1.96 9.76 1.94
C TRP A 33 1.60 10.54 0.68
N ALA A 34 1.99 10.05 -0.50
CA ALA A 34 1.80 10.74 -1.78
C ALA A 34 0.31 10.98 -2.09
N LEU A 35 -0.55 10.02 -1.75
CA LEU A 35 -2.00 10.13 -1.94
C LEU A 35 -2.73 10.69 -0.71
N SER A 36 -2.00 11.01 0.36
CA SER A 36 -2.56 11.39 1.66
C SER A 36 -3.61 10.40 2.18
N ALA A 37 -3.42 9.10 1.98
CA ALA A 37 -4.43 8.08 2.28
C ALA A 37 -4.56 7.78 3.78
N GLN A 38 -5.78 7.56 4.27
CA GLN A 38 -6.01 7.15 5.66
C GLN A 38 -5.46 5.75 5.98
N LYS A 39 -5.52 4.83 5.01
CA LYS A 39 -5.13 3.43 5.17
C LYS A 39 -4.48 2.92 3.88
N ALA A 40 -3.41 2.15 4.01
CA ALA A 40 -2.75 1.44 2.92
C ALA A 40 -2.19 0.10 3.41
N GLY A 41 -2.05 -0.86 2.52
CA GLY A 41 -1.41 -2.17 2.71
C GLY A 41 -0.98 -2.75 1.36
N HIS A 42 -0.25 -3.85 1.33
CA HIS A 42 0.16 -4.49 0.07
C HIS A 42 -0.26 -5.97 0.04
N ALA A 43 -0.41 -6.51 -1.16
CA ALA A 43 -0.57 -7.95 -1.40
C ALA A 43 0.78 -8.52 -1.89
N GLY A 44 1.30 -9.50 -1.14
CA GLY A 44 2.61 -10.11 -1.39
C GLY A 44 3.79 -9.23 -0.94
N THR A 45 4.86 -9.85 -0.46
CA THR A 45 6.09 -9.14 -0.08
C THR A 45 7.16 -9.44 -1.12
N LEU A 46 7.82 -8.39 -1.60
CA LEU A 46 9.06 -8.50 -2.36
C LEU A 46 10.24 -8.17 -1.43
N ASP A 47 11.32 -8.95 -1.57
CA ASP A 47 12.60 -8.69 -0.90
C ASP A 47 13.14 -7.29 -1.27
N PRO A 48 13.97 -6.67 -0.41
CA PRO A 48 14.51 -5.34 -0.67
C PRO A 48 15.17 -5.20 -2.05
N ASP A 49 15.92 -6.23 -2.46
CA ASP A 49 16.67 -6.23 -3.73
C ASP A 49 15.85 -6.67 -4.94
N ALA A 50 14.66 -7.25 -4.73
CA ALA A 50 13.77 -7.65 -5.82
C ALA A 50 13.12 -6.43 -6.50
N THR A 51 12.89 -6.49 -7.80
CA THR A 51 12.12 -5.49 -8.57
C THR A 51 10.79 -6.07 -9.04
N GLY A 52 9.87 -5.20 -9.46
CA GLY A 52 8.66 -5.62 -10.18
C GLY A 52 7.36 -5.30 -9.43
N VAL A 53 6.30 -6.03 -9.80
CA VAL A 53 4.92 -5.67 -9.43
C VAL A 53 4.66 -5.84 -7.92
N LEU A 54 4.37 -4.74 -7.25
CA LEU A 54 3.84 -4.68 -5.88
C LEU A 54 2.43 -4.07 -5.90
N ALA A 55 1.42 -4.87 -5.57
CA ALA A 55 0.04 -4.41 -5.50
C ALA A 55 -0.24 -3.74 -4.15
N VAL A 56 -0.54 -2.44 -4.16
CA VAL A 56 -0.84 -1.64 -2.97
C VAL A 56 -2.34 -1.35 -2.88
N ALA A 57 -2.99 -1.80 -1.80
CA ALA A 57 -4.38 -1.51 -1.51
C ALA A 57 -4.54 -0.27 -0.63
N LEU A 58 -5.54 0.55 -0.93
CA LEU A 58 -5.89 1.77 -0.19
C LEU A 58 -7.27 1.63 0.43
N GLY A 59 -7.47 2.21 1.62
CA GLY A 59 -8.79 2.30 2.25
C GLY A 59 -9.47 0.95 2.41
N GLU A 60 -10.70 0.84 1.93
CA GLU A 60 -11.51 -0.38 2.00
C GLU A 60 -10.94 -1.52 1.15
N ALA A 61 -10.19 -1.24 0.08
CA ALA A 61 -9.56 -2.26 -0.75
C ALA A 61 -8.57 -3.14 0.04
N THR A 62 -8.02 -2.64 1.15
CA THR A 62 -7.15 -3.44 2.03
C THR A 62 -7.85 -4.69 2.60
N LYS A 63 -9.19 -4.70 2.67
CA LYS A 63 -9.96 -5.89 3.08
C LYS A 63 -9.94 -7.01 2.04
N THR A 64 -9.58 -6.69 0.80
CA THR A 64 -9.54 -7.64 -0.32
C THR A 64 -8.17 -8.29 -0.51
N ILE A 65 -7.13 -7.87 0.23
CA ILE A 65 -5.78 -8.46 0.18
C ILE A 65 -5.80 -10.00 0.32
N PRO A 66 -6.56 -10.62 1.26
CA PRO A 66 -6.56 -12.08 1.43
C PRO A 66 -7.09 -12.88 0.23
N TYR A 67 -7.73 -12.24 -0.76
CA TYR A 67 -8.24 -12.92 -1.96
C TYR A 67 -7.23 -12.94 -3.11
N ILE A 68 -6.05 -12.32 -2.93
CA ILE A 68 -5.07 -12.08 -4.00
C ILE A 68 -3.64 -12.46 -3.60
N THR A 69 -3.49 -13.03 -2.40
CA THR A 69 -2.21 -13.45 -1.81
C THR A 69 -2.19 -14.93 -1.52
#